data_AF-K0MB46-F1
#
_entry.id   AF-K0MB46-F1
#
_cell.length_a   1.000
_cell.length_b   1.000
_cell.length_c   1.000
_cell.angle_alpha   90.00
_cell.angle_beta   90.00
_cell.angle_gamma   90.00
#
_symmetry.space_group_name_H-M   'P 1'
#
loop_
_entity.id
_entity.type
_entity.pdbx_description
1 polymer ?
#
loop_
_entity_poly.entity_id
_entity_poly.type
_entity_poly.pdbx_seq_one_letter_code
_entity_poly.pdbx_strand_id
1 'polypeptide(L)'
;MSENSSLRRDAEAPLLSIFLPGSMSVALLVLPDFMLVALGWALRHKLGFSREFFAGTERMVYFVLFPALLFQSILRTPISAGHAMQLLQATAALMACGVALAWLAGPVLRPAPVALASAAQCGYRFNTYIGLALAASLAGGPGQTIMALIVGFAVPMANVAAVYGLARHSGNGLLRELARNPLLVSTLLGLACNLAGLSLPGPIDTVMARLTAAAGLGAPN
;
A
#
# COMPACT_ATOMS: atom_id res chain seq x y z
N MET A 1 25.36 -4.04 -54.49
CA MET A 1 24.33 -3.10 -54.02
C MET A 1 23.16 -3.82 -53.35
N SER A 2 23.41 -4.89 -52.57
CA SER A 2 22.33 -5.74 -51.99
C SER A 2 22.58 -6.20 -50.55
N GLU A 3 23.60 -5.68 -49.87
CA GLU A 3 24.01 -6.17 -48.54
C GLU A 3 23.73 -5.19 -47.39
N ASN A 4 23.25 -3.98 -47.70
CA ASN A 4 23.03 -2.92 -46.71
C ASN A 4 21.55 -2.76 -46.29
N SER A 5 20.66 -3.63 -46.80
CA SER A 5 19.22 -3.60 -46.51
C SER A 5 18.77 -4.65 -45.48
N SER A 6 19.61 -5.65 -45.17
CA SER A 6 19.38 -6.66 -44.12
C SER A 6 19.75 -6.12 -42.74
N LEU A 7 20.90 -5.45 -42.61
CA LEU A 7 21.42 -4.93 -41.33
C LEU A 7 20.59 -3.80 -40.72
N ARG A 8 19.76 -3.12 -41.52
CA ARG A 8 18.87 -2.06 -41.02
C ARG A 8 17.56 -2.59 -40.44
N ARG A 9 17.17 -3.84 -40.74
CA ARG A 9 15.97 -4.48 -40.19
C ARG A 9 16.17 -5.04 -38.79
N ASP A 10 17.40 -5.43 -38.45
CA ASP A 10 17.71 -6.10 -37.19
C ASP A 10 17.97 -5.11 -36.02
N ALA A 11 18.20 -3.83 -36.32
CA ALA A 11 18.50 -2.79 -35.33
C ALA A 11 17.25 -2.07 -34.76
N GLU A 12 16.09 -2.15 -35.42
CA GLU A 12 14.85 -1.53 -34.93
C GLU A 12 13.96 -2.49 -34.11
N ALA A 13 14.19 -3.80 -34.23
CA ALA A 13 13.49 -4.82 -33.46
C ALA A 13 13.71 -4.77 -31.91
N PRO A 14 14.89 -4.39 -31.36
CA PRO A 14 15.13 -4.46 -29.91
C PRO A 14 14.40 -3.38 -29.10
N LEU A 15 14.11 -2.22 -29.71
CA LEU A 15 13.47 -1.09 -29.02
C LEU A 15 11.96 -1.29 -28.89
N LEU A 16 11.33 -1.95 -29.86
CA LEU A 16 9.91 -2.34 -29.79
C LEU A 16 9.69 -3.52 -28.83
N SER A 17 10.66 -4.43 -28.68
CA SER A 17 10.58 -5.53 -27.71
C SER A 17 10.73 -5.08 -26.25
N ILE A 18 11.36 -3.93 -25.98
CA ILE A 18 11.37 -3.29 -24.66
C ILE A 18 9.99 -2.74 -24.29
N PHE A 19 9.17 -2.35 -25.28
CA PHE A 19 7.81 -1.86 -25.07
C PHE A 19 6.74 -2.96 -25.12
N LEU A 20 7.07 -4.15 -25.62
CA LEU A 20 6.19 -5.31 -25.68
C LEU A 20 6.80 -6.56 -25.00
N PRO A 21 7.22 -6.50 -23.72
CA PRO A 21 7.47 -7.71 -22.95
C PRO A 21 6.12 -8.34 -22.59
N GLY A 22 5.65 -9.32 -23.36
CA GLY A 22 4.56 -10.25 -22.99
C GLY A 22 3.42 -9.64 -22.19
N SER A 23 2.97 -8.45 -22.59
CA SER A 23 2.36 -7.49 -21.70
C SER A 23 0.92 -7.87 -21.40
N MET A 24 0.65 -8.41 -20.22
CA MET A 24 -0.66 -8.13 -19.62
C MET A 24 -0.75 -6.61 -19.55
N SER A 25 -1.66 -6.04 -20.35
CA SER A 25 -1.95 -4.61 -20.31
C SER A 25 -2.13 -4.18 -18.86
N VAL A 26 -1.61 -3.00 -18.47
CA VAL A 26 -1.86 -2.43 -17.13
C VAL A 26 -3.34 -2.48 -16.78
N ALA A 27 -4.22 -2.34 -17.78
CA ALA A 27 -5.65 -2.53 -17.64
C ALA A 27 -6.04 -3.92 -17.10
N LEU A 28 -5.42 -5.00 -17.58
CA LEU A 28 -5.64 -6.36 -17.10
C LEU A 28 -5.09 -6.60 -15.68
N LEU A 29 -4.07 -5.84 -15.27
CA LEU A 29 -3.50 -5.94 -13.92
C LEU A 29 -4.43 -5.35 -12.86
N VAL A 30 -5.10 -4.24 -13.17
CA VAL A 30 -6.05 -3.57 -12.25
C VAL A 30 -7.49 -4.07 -12.41
N LEU A 31 -7.79 -4.81 -13.48
CA LEU A 31 -9.12 -5.33 -13.76
C LEU A 31 -9.74 -6.10 -12.58
N PRO A 32 -9.03 -6.98 -11.85
CA PRO A 32 -9.59 -7.68 -10.70
C PRO A 32 -10.08 -6.73 -9.61
N ASP A 33 -9.34 -5.66 -9.31
CA ASP A 33 -9.74 -4.66 -8.32
C ASP A 33 -11.02 -3.94 -8.75
N PHE A 34 -11.11 -3.55 -10.03
CA PHE A 34 -12.33 -2.95 -10.58
C PHE A 34 -13.51 -3.93 -10.58
N MET A 35 -13.28 -5.23 -10.83
CA MET A 35 -14.33 -6.25 -10.73
C MET A 35 -14.83 -6.41 -9.30
N LEU A 36 -13.95 -6.33 -8.29
CA LEU A 36 -14.34 -6.34 -6.87
C LEU A 36 -15.17 -5.11 -6.50
N VAL A 37 -14.80 -3.92 -6.99
CA VAL A 37 -15.61 -2.69 -6.80
C VAL A 37 -16.99 -2.84 -7.47
N ALA A 38 -17.03 -3.37 -8.70
CA ALA A 38 -18.28 -3.63 -9.41
C ALA A 38 -19.16 -4.68 -8.70
N LEU A 39 -18.54 -5.69 -8.09
CA LEU A 39 -19.23 -6.66 -7.24
C LEU A 39 -19.83 -5.99 -6.00
N GLY A 40 -19.07 -5.13 -5.31
CA GLY A 40 -19.59 -4.34 -4.19
C GLY A 40 -20.80 -3.48 -4.58
N TRP A 41 -20.74 -2.86 -5.76
CA TRP A 41 -21.87 -2.12 -6.33
C TRP A 41 -23.07 -3.04 -6.62
N ALA A 42 -22.85 -4.21 -7.21
CA ALA A 42 -23.90 -5.19 -7.48
C ALA A 42 -24.52 -5.73 -6.19
N LEU A 43 -23.73 -5.97 -5.14
CA LEU A 43 -24.22 -6.38 -3.82
C LEU A 43 -25.22 -5.35 -3.27
N ARG A 44 -24.84 -4.06 -3.31
CA ARG A 44 -25.67 -2.97 -2.82
C ARG A 44 -26.93 -2.72 -3.65
N HIS A 45 -26.85 -2.86 -4.97
CA HIS A 45 -27.92 -2.38 -5.88
C HIS A 45 -28.73 -3.49 -6.54
N LYS A 46 -28.19 -4.70 -6.67
CA LYS A 46 -28.86 -5.85 -7.29
C LYS A 46 -29.24 -6.94 -6.30
N LEU A 47 -28.45 -7.16 -5.25
CA LEU A 47 -28.66 -8.24 -4.28
C LEU A 47 -29.30 -7.78 -2.97
N GLY A 48 -29.63 -6.48 -2.84
CA GLY A 48 -30.40 -5.96 -1.70
C GLY A 48 -29.63 -5.82 -0.39
N PHE A 49 -28.29 -5.83 -0.42
CA PHE A 49 -27.49 -5.59 0.79
C PHE A 49 -27.71 -4.16 1.29
N SER A 50 -28.03 -4.03 2.58
CA SER A 50 -28.38 -2.76 3.19
C SER A 50 -27.15 -1.86 3.42
N ARG A 51 -27.35 -0.55 3.62
CA ARG A 51 -26.24 0.37 3.93
C ARG A 51 -25.58 0.05 5.27
N GLU A 52 -26.36 -0.47 6.22
CA GLU A 52 -25.92 -0.86 7.55
C GLU A 52 -24.97 -2.06 7.48
N PHE A 53 -25.20 -3.00 6.56
CA PHE A 53 -24.26 -4.09 6.29
C PHE A 53 -22.89 -3.52 5.89
N PHE A 54 -22.85 -2.63 4.89
CA PHE A 54 -21.59 -2.02 4.43
C PHE A 54 -20.92 -1.22 5.54
N ALA A 55 -21.65 -0.42 6.31
CA ALA A 55 -21.10 0.33 7.44
C ALA A 55 -20.54 -0.61 8.52
N GLY A 56 -21.20 -1.74 8.79
CA GLY A 56 -20.71 -2.79 9.68
C GLY A 56 -19.44 -3.45 9.17
N THR A 57 -19.39 -3.79 7.88
CA THR A 57 -18.21 -4.36 7.22
C THR A 57 -17.04 -3.39 7.25
N GLU A 58 -17.25 -2.11 6.92
CA GLU A 58 -16.22 -1.06 7.00
C GLU A 58 -15.65 -0.94 8.41
N ARG A 59 -16.52 -0.98 9.43
CA ARG A 59 -16.10 -0.97 10.83
C ARG A 59 -15.28 -2.21 11.20
N MET A 60 -15.69 -3.40 10.78
CA MET A 60 -14.94 -4.63 10.99
C MET A 60 -13.56 -4.57 10.32
N VAL A 61 -13.50 -4.08 9.08
CA VAL A 61 -12.26 -3.89 8.34
C VAL A 61 -11.33 -2.95 9.10
N TYR A 62 -11.85 -1.80 9.54
CA TYR A 62 -11.07 -0.77 10.22
C TYR A 62 -10.55 -1.17 11.60
N PHE A 63 -11.37 -1.87 12.42
CA PHE A 63 -11.01 -2.20 13.79
C PHE A 63 -10.33 -3.57 13.96
N VAL A 64 -10.45 -4.48 13.00
CA VAL A 64 -9.96 -5.86 13.14
C VAL A 64 -9.02 -6.25 12.00
N LEU A 65 -9.50 -6.20 10.76
CA LEU A 65 -8.77 -6.76 9.62
C LEU A 65 -7.53 -5.94 9.24
N PHE A 66 -7.67 -4.62 9.13
CA PHE A 66 -6.54 -3.74 8.82
C PHE A 66 -5.49 -3.69 9.94
N PRO A 67 -5.85 -3.60 11.23
CA PRO A 67 -4.87 -3.72 12.31
C PRO A 67 -4.07 -5.03 12.24
N ALA A 68 -4.74 -6.17 12.07
CA ALA A 68 -4.08 -7.48 11.94
C ALA A 68 -3.12 -7.51 10.75
N LEU A 69 -3.57 -7.00 9.59
CA LEU A 69 -2.75 -6.88 8.38
C LEU A 69 -1.50 -6.04 8.63
N LEU A 70 -1.64 -4.85 9.22
CA LEU A 70 -0.50 -3.95 9.45
C LEU A 70 0.49 -4.55 10.45
N PHE A 71 -0.02 -5.07 11.58
CA PHE A 71 0.81 -5.69 12.60
C PHE A 71 1.62 -6.85 12.02
N GLN A 72 0.97 -7.78 11.33
CA GLN A 72 1.64 -8.96 10.79
C GLN A 72 2.61 -8.62 9.65
N SER A 73 2.24 -7.66 8.79
CA SER A 73 3.11 -7.21 7.69
C SER A 73 4.41 -6.62 8.24
N ILE A 74 4.34 -5.79 9.28
CA ILE A 74 5.53 -5.21 9.91
C ILE A 74 6.31 -6.28 10.69
N LEU A 75 5.62 -7.13 11.44
CA LEU A 75 6.26 -8.17 12.23
C LEU A 75 7.11 -9.12 11.38
N ARG A 76 6.64 -9.48 10.18
CA ARG A 76 7.33 -10.39 9.27
C ARG A 76 8.36 -9.70 8.37
N THR A 77 8.41 -8.38 8.39
CA THR A 77 9.34 -7.63 7.55
C THR A 77 10.77 -7.82 8.07
N PRO A 78 11.69 -8.44 7.31
CA PRO A 78 13.06 -8.61 7.75
C PRO A 78 13.78 -7.26 7.68
N ILE A 79 14.11 -6.68 8.84
CA ILE A 79 14.98 -5.50 8.92
C ILE A 79 16.43 -6.00 8.86
N SER A 80 16.96 -6.25 7.65
CA SER A 80 18.36 -6.63 7.46
C SER A 80 19.27 -5.42 7.23
N ALA A 81 20.47 -5.46 7.80
CA ALA A 81 21.47 -4.40 7.65
C ALA A 81 22.24 -4.59 6.33
N GLY A 82 22.13 -3.63 5.41
CA GLY A 82 22.80 -3.63 4.11
C GLY A 82 21.98 -2.88 3.06
N HIS A 83 21.62 -3.55 1.97
CA HIS A 83 20.81 -2.99 0.87
C HIS A 83 19.35 -2.68 1.25
N ALA A 84 18.77 -3.44 2.19
CA ALA A 84 17.42 -3.18 2.68
C ALA A 84 17.34 -1.82 3.40
N MET A 85 18.38 -1.43 4.15
CA MET A 85 18.40 -0.14 4.85
C MET A 85 18.39 1.05 3.87
N GLN A 86 19.18 1.00 2.81
CA GLN A 86 19.19 2.05 1.78
C GLN A 86 17.82 2.17 1.09
N LEU A 87 17.19 1.03 0.78
CA LEU A 87 15.84 1.00 0.22
C LEU A 87 14.80 1.61 1.16
N LEU A 88 14.87 1.27 2.46
CA LEU A 88 13.96 1.81 3.48
C LEU A 88 14.17 3.31 3.68
N GLN A 89 15.42 3.79 3.66
CA GLN A 89 15.75 5.22 3.71
C GLN A 89 15.21 5.96 2.48
N ALA A 90 15.40 5.41 1.28
CA ALA A 90 14.86 5.98 0.05
C ALA A 90 13.32 6.01 0.09
N THR A 91 12.69 4.94 0.58
CA THR A 91 11.24 4.85 0.77
C THR A 91 10.75 5.92 1.76
N ALA A 92 11.42 6.06 2.91
CA ALA A 92 11.10 7.09 3.89
C ALA A 92 11.24 8.50 3.32
N ALA A 93 12.34 8.77 2.60
CA ALA A 93 12.59 10.07 1.99
C ALA A 93 11.54 10.42 0.93
N LEU A 94 11.17 9.45 0.07
CA LEU A 94 10.13 9.67 -0.94
C LEU A 94 8.77 9.92 -0.30
N MET A 95 8.41 9.14 0.72
CA MET A 95 7.17 9.36 1.50
C MET A 95 7.17 10.73 2.18
N ALA A 96 8.28 11.11 2.83
CA ALA A 96 8.41 12.41 3.48
C ALA A 96 8.30 13.56 2.47
N CYS A 97 8.93 13.45 1.30
CA CYS A 97 8.78 14.41 0.20
C CYS A 97 7.32 14.50 -0.28
N GLY A 98 6.66 13.37 -0.52
CA GLY A 98 5.26 13.36 -0.94
C GLY A 98 4.33 14.02 0.08
N VAL A 99 4.52 13.72 1.37
CA VAL A 99 3.81 14.37 2.47
C VAL A 99 4.11 15.86 2.50
N ALA A 100 5.37 16.27 2.44
CA ALA A 100 5.77 17.67 2.47
C ALA A 100 5.15 18.46 1.31
N LEU A 101 5.24 17.95 0.08
CA LEU A 101 4.65 18.57 -1.11
C LEU A 101 3.12 18.69 -0.99
N ALA A 102 2.46 17.65 -0.48
CA ALA A 102 1.03 17.67 -0.24
C ALA A 102 0.60 18.75 0.76
N TRP A 103 1.37 18.96 1.84
CA TRP A 103 1.10 20.02 2.82
C TRP A 103 1.50 21.42 2.32
N LEU A 104 2.58 21.54 1.54
CA LEU A 104 3.02 22.79 0.91
C LEU A 104 2.03 23.31 -0.13
N ALA A 105 1.15 22.46 -0.66
CA ALA A 105 0.04 22.90 -1.50
C ALA A 105 -1.02 23.69 -0.71
N GLY A 106 -1.10 23.52 0.62
CA GLY A 106 -2.07 24.18 1.48
C GLY A 106 -2.04 25.72 1.43
N PRO A 107 -0.87 26.36 1.64
CA PRO A 107 -0.73 27.82 1.51
C PRO A 107 -1.13 28.39 0.14
N VAL A 108 -0.92 27.63 -0.93
CA VAL A 108 -1.19 28.05 -2.31
C VAL A 108 -2.69 27.90 -2.65
N LEU A 109 -3.27 26.74 -2.33
CA LEU A 109 -4.66 26.40 -2.68
C LEU A 109 -5.69 26.90 -1.66
N ARG A 110 -5.25 27.20 -0.43
CA ARG A 110 -6.07 27.67 0.70
C ARG A 110 -7.37 26.88 0.95
N PRO A 111 -7.38 25.53 0.87
CA PRO A 111 -8.58 24.76 1.16
C PRO A 111 -8.92 24.81 2.66
N ALA A 112 -10.15 24.45 3.00
CA ALA A 112 -10.54 24.23 4.39
C ALA A 112 -9.62 23.16 5.03
N PRO A 113 -9.30 23.23 6.34
CA PRO A 113 -8.25 22.39 6.92
C PRO A 113 -8.50 20.88 6.83
N VAL A 114 -9.76 20.44 6.97
CA VAL A 114 -10.15 19.03 6.77
C VAL A 114 -10.03 18.61 5.31
N ALA A 115 -10.37 19.51 4.37
CA ALA A 115 -10.22 19.27 2.94
C ALA A 115 -8.73 19.16 2.55
N LEU A 116 -7.85 19.96 3.17
CA LEU A 116 -6.40 19.83 3.00
C LEU A 116 -5.91 18.47 3.47
N ALA A 117 -6.31 18.03 4.67
CA ALA A 117 -5.90 16.75 5.22
C ALA A 117 -6.35 15.56 4.34
N SER A 118 -7.58 15.64 3.79
CA SER A 118 -8.10 14.63 2.86
C SER A 118 -7.39 14.66 1.51
N ALA A 119 -7.21 15.83 0.91
CA ALA A 119 -6.50 15.98 -0.37
C ALA A 119 -5.03 15.57 -0.24
N ALA A 120 -4.38 15.90 0.88
CA ALA A 120 -3.01 15.52 1.14
C ALA A 120 -2.86 14.00 1.20
N GLN A 121 -3.79 13.30 1.86
CA GLN A 121 -3.83 11.84 1.87
C GLN A 121 -3.91 11.24 0.47
N CYS A 122 -4.67 11.84 -0.44
CA CYS A 122 -4.71 11.38 -1.83
C CYS A 122 -3.37 11.60 -2.56
N GLY A 123 -2.59 12.62 -2.17
CA GLY A 123 -1.33 12.97 -2.83
C GLY A 123 -0.15 12.03 -2.53
N TYR A 124 -0.02 11.55 -1.28
CA TYR A 124 1.12 10.68 -0.90
C TYR A 124 0.75 9.19 -0.80
N ARG A 125 -0.51 8.82 -0.98
CA ARG A 125 -0.95 7.42 -0.89
C ARG A 125 -0.71 6.72 -2.22
N PHE A 126 0.20 5.75 -2.20
CA PHE A 126 0.55 4.94 -3.36
C PHE A 126 -0.41 3.76 -3.54
N ASN A 127 -0.54 3.28 -4.78
CA ASN A 127 -1.34 2.09 -5.10
C ASN A 127 -0.45 0.83 -5.03
N THR A 128 -0.67 0.03 -3.98
CA THR A 128 0.08 -1.20 -3.72
C THR A 128 -0.12 -2.26 -4.81
N TYR A 129 -1.32 -2.39 -5.40
CA TYR A 129 -1.62 -3.40 -6.43
C TYR A 129 -0.84 -3.15 -7.71
N ILE A 130 -0.85 -1.91 -8.19
CA ILE A 130 -0.05 -1.50 -9.35
C ILE A 130 1.44 -1.70 -9.07
N GLY A 131 1.89 -1.32 -7.87
CA GLY A 131 3.29 -1.51 -7.48
C GLY A 131 3.73 -2.98 -7.46
N LEU A 132 2.94 -3.87 -6.87
CA LEU A 132 3.21 -5.31 -6.84
C LEU A 132 3.23 -5.92 -8.24
N ALA A 133 2.26 -5.55 -9.09
CA ALA A 133 2.18 -6.04 -10.45
C ALA A 133 3.36 -5.57 -11.32
N LEU A 134 3.75 -4.31 -11.20
CA LEU A 134 4.92 -3.76 -11.91
C LEU A 134 6.22 -4.38 -11.39
N ALA A 135 6.38 -4.53 -10.08
CA ALA A 135 7.58 -5.13 -9.51
C ALA A 135 7.75 -6.60 -9.92
N ALA A 136 6.65 -7.36 -9.96
CA ALA A 136 6.61 -8.70 -10.54
C ALA A 136 7.02 -8.72 -12.01
N SER A 137 6.53 -7.77 -12.81
CA SER A 137 6.80 -7.72 -14.25
C SER A 137 8.24 -7.30 -14.57
N LEU A 138 8.82 -6.40 -13.78
CA LEU A 138 10.17 -5.86 -13.99
C LEU A 138 11.28 -6.77 -13.47
N ALA A 139 11.06 -7.43 -12.34
CA ALA A 139 12.11 -8.16 -11.62
C ALA A 139 11.65 -9.54 -11.08
N GLY A 140 10.48 -10.04 -11.50
CA GLY A 140 9.98 -11.36 -11.10
C GLY A 140 9.74 -11.48 -9.59
N GLY A 141 9.96 -12.68 -9.05
CA GLY A 141 9.84 -12.96 -7.61
C GLY A 141 10.67 -12.01 -6.71
N PRO A 142 11.95 -11.74 -7.01
CA PRO A 142 12.75 -10.76 -6.28
C PRO A 142 12.11 -9.36 -6.24
N GLY A 143 11.53 -8.91 -7.36
CA GLY A 143 10.79 -7.65 -7.43
C GLY A 143 9.59 -7.62 -6.48
N GLN A 144 8.82 -8.71 -6.44
CA GLN A 144 7.69 -8.83 -5.50
C GLN A 144 8.16 -8.76 -4.04
N THR A 145 9.27 -9.40 -3.68
CA THR A 145 9.84 -9.32 -2.34
C THR A 145 10.26 -7.90 -1.97
N ILE A 146 10.92 -7.19 -2.88
CA ILE A 146 11.32 -5.79 -2.69
C ILE A 146 10.08 -4.90 -2.51
N MET A 147 9.06 -5.08 -3.34
CA MET A 147 7.83 -4.30 -3.22
C MET A 147 7.08 -4.61 -1.92
N ALA A 148 7.01 -5.87 -1.50
CA ALA A 148 6.42 -6.24 -0.21
C ALA A 148 7.14 -5.55 0.96
N LEU A 149 8.47 -5.44 0.90
CA LEU A 149 9.27 -4.70 1.89
C LEU A 149 8.94 -3.19 1.88
N ILE A 150 8.85 -2.57 0.69
CA ILE A 150 8.44 -1.17 0.54
C ILE A 150 7.05 -0.95 1.13
N VAL A 151 6.08 -1.79 0.78
CA VAL A 151 4.69 -1.71 1.26
C VAL A 151 4.63 -1.86 2.78
N GLY A 152 5.33 -2.86 3.33
CA GLY A 152 5.39 -3.13 4.76
C GLY A 152 5.87 -1.93 5.57
N PHE A 153 6.71 -1.08 4.99
CA PHE A 153 7.22 0.14 5.63
C PHE A 153 6.45 1.41 5.28
N ALA A 154 6.09 1.60 4.01
CA ALA A 154 5.47 2.83 3.51
C ALA A 154 3.98 2.95 3.92
N VAL A 155 3.24 1.84 4.04
CA VAL A 155 1.84 1.86 4.49
C VAL A 155 1.71 2.40 5.92
N PRO A 156 2.49 1.90 6.91
CA PRO A 156 2.67 2.53 8.21
C PRO A 156 2.87 4.04 8.18
N MET A 157 3.84 4.51 7.40
CA MET A 157 4.19 5.93 7.32
C MET A 157 3.04 6.77 6.76
N ALA A 158 2.38 6.29 5.70
CA ALA A 158 1.22 6.94 5.12
C ALA A 158 0.06 7.06 6.14
N ASN A 159 -0.18 6.00 6.91
CA ASN A 159 -1.21 5.99 7.94
C ASN A 159 -0.89 6.97 9.08
N VAL A 160 0.35 7.04 9.56
CA VAL A 160 0.78 8.03 10.57
C VAL A 160 0.54 9.45 10.07
N ALA A 161 0.97 9.75 8.84
CA ALA A 161 0.78 11.07 8.23
C ALA A 161 -0.71 11.44 8.10
N ALA A 162 -1.56 10.45 7.75
CA ALA A 162 -3.00 10.63 7.62
C ALA A 162 -3.66 10.98 8.95
N VAL A 163 -3.33 10.22 10.01
CA VAL A 163 -3.88 10.45 11.34
C VAL A 163 -3.41 11.79 11.90
N TYR A 164 -2.15 12.15 11.71
CA TYR A 164 -1.64 13.47 12.11
C TYR A 164 -2.44 14.61 11.47
N GLY A 165 -2.70 14.52 10.15
CA GLY A 165 -3.46 15.54 9.43
C GLY A 165 -4.91 15.69 9.90
N LEU A 166 -5.55 14.58 10.23
CA LEU A 166 -6.93 14.57 10.73
C LEU A 166 -7.01 15.02 12.20
N ALA A 167 -6.14 14.50 13.07
CA ALA A 167 -6.14 14.77 14.50
C ALA A 167 -5.83 16.23 14.85
N ARG A 168 -5.03 16.92 14.02
CA ARG A 168 -4.71 18.35 14.20
C ARG A 168 -5.94 19.26 14.26
N HIS A 169 -7.08 18.81 13.72
CA HIS A 169 -8.31 19.60 13.61
C HIS A 169 -9.45 19.12 14.52
N SER A 170 -9.25 18.03 15.27
CA SER A 170 -10.30 17.38 16.06
C SER A 170 -10.57 18.02 17.43
N GLY A 171 -9.80 19.05 17.85
CA GLY A 171 -9.94 19.72 19.15
C GLY A 171 -9.54 18.88 20.38
N ASN A 172 -9.45 17.56 20.24
CA ASN A 172 -8.86 16.64 21.20
C ASN A 172 -7.32 16.69 21.12
N GLY A 173 -6.63 16.43 22.24
CA GLY A 173 -5.17 16.36 22.25
C GLY A 173 -4.64 15.31 21.26
N LEU A 174 -3.65 15.69 20.44
CA LEU A 174 -3.06 14.86 19.38
C LEU A 174 -2.70 13.44 19.86
N LEU A 175 -2.09 13.32 21.05
CA LEU A 175 -1.71 12.03 21.63
C LEU A 175 -2.92 11.11 21.88
N ARG A 176 -4.07 11.67 22.25
CA ARG A 176 -5.30 10.89 22.50
C ARG A 176 -5.90 10.35 21.21
N GLU A 177 -5.90 11.16 20.14
CA GLU A 177 -6.37 10.74 18.82
C GLU A 177 -5.44 9.69 18.21
N LEU A 178 -4.13 9.88 18.35
CA LEU A 178 -3.13 8.90 17.93
C LEU A 178 -3.32 7.56 18.67
N ALA A 179 -3.45 7.59 20.01
CA ALA A 179 -3.63 6.39 20.81
C ALA A 179 -4.98 5.66 20.55
N ARG A 180 -5.99 6.38 20.06
CA ARG A 180 -7.29 5.79 19.69
C ARG A 180 -7.31 5.24 18.27
N ASN A 181 -6.29 5.50 17.47
CA ASN A 181 -6.24 5.01 16.11
C ASN A 181 -5.73 3.55 16.07
N PRO A 182 -6.60 2.56 15.78
CA PRO A 182 -6.22 1.15 15.83
C PRO A 182 -5.14 0.81 14.80
N LEU A 183 -5.09 1.51 13.66
CA LEU A 183 -4.07 1.31 12.63
C LEU A 183 -2.70 1.77 13.10
N LEU A 184 -2.63 2.94 13.74
CA LEU A 184 -1.38 3.45 14.31
C LEU A 184 -0.88 2.55 15.43
N VAL A 185 -1.77 2.13 16.34
CA VAL A 185 -1.41 1.25 17.46
C VAL A 185 -0.88 -0.09 16.95
N SER A 186 -1.56 -0.74 16.00
CA SER A 186 -1.05 -1.99 15.40
C SER A 186 0.28 -1.80 14.69
N THR A 187 0.45 -0.67 14.00
CA THR A 187 1.70 -0.35 13.31
C THR A 187 2.87 -0.24 14.28
N LEU A 188 2.70 0.55 15.35
CA LEU A 188 3.74 0.77 16.36
C LEU A 188 4.04 -0.51 17.15
N LEU A 189 3.01 -1.29 17.50
CA LEU A 189 3.19 -2.59 18.16
C LEU A 189 3.93 -3.58 17.26
N GLY A 190 3.57 -3.68 15.98
CA GLY A 190 4.23 -4.55 15.02
C GLY A 190 5.72 -4.20 14.89
N LEU A 191 6.03 -2.90 14.81
CA LEU A 191 7.40 -2.41 14.76
C LEU A 191 8.18 -2.73 16.04
N ALA A 192 7.58 -2.48 17.20
CA ALA A 192 8.21 -2.77 18.49
C ALA A 192 8.51 -4.28 18.63
N CYS A 193 7.56 -5.14 18.26
CA CYS A 193 7.75 -6.59 18.30
C CYS A 193 8.80 -7.07 17.29
N ASN A 194 8.82 -6.52 16.06
CA ASN A 194 9.81 -6.86 15.05
C ASN A 194 11.24 -6.48 15.51
N LEU A 195 11.41 -5.27 16.04
CA LEU A 195 12.70 -4.80 16.58
C LEU A 195 13.15 -5.59 17.81
N ALA A 196 12.22 -6.07 18.62
CA ALA A 196 12.51 -6.95 19.74
C ALA A 196 12.82 -8.41 19.31
N GLY A 197 12.74 -8.72 18.01
CA GLY A 197 12.96 -10.07 17.49
C GLY A 197 11.88 -11.07 17.93
N LEU A 198 10.69 -10.59 18.27
CA LEU A 198 9.60 -11.44 18.74
C LEU A 198 8.93 -12.17 17.58
N SER A 199 8.74 -13.47 17.75
CA SER A 199 7.93 -14.29 16.85
C SER A 199 6.61 -14.64 17.54
N LEU A 200 5.51 -14.58 16.80
CA LEU A 200 4.22 -15.03 17.32
C LEU A 200 4.22 -16.55 17.51
N PRO A 201 3.57 -17.06 18.58
CA PRO A 201 3.27 -18.48 18.72
C PRO A 201 2.46 -19.00 17.52
N GLY A 202 2.76 -20.20 17.04
CA GLY A 202 2.20 -20.77 15.80
C GLY A 202 0.67 -20.63 15.61
N PRO A 203 -0.16 -20.92 16.63
CA PRO A 203 -1.61 -20.74 16.52
C PRO A 203 -2.02 -19.27 16.30
N ILE A 204 -1.39 -18.33 17.01
CA ILE A 204 -1.69 -16.90 16.91
C ILE A 204 -1.24 -16.37 15.54
N ASP A 205 -0.07 -16.78 15.08
CA ASP A 205 0.44 -16.41 13.77
C ASP A 205 -0.48 -16.90 12.64
N THR A 206 -1.02 -18.11 12.76
CA THR A 206 -1.99 -18.66 11.81
C THR A 206 -3.28 -17.84 11.79
N VAL A 207 -3.82 -17.47 12.96
CA VAL A 207 -5.01 -16.61 13.04
C VAL A 207 -4.74 -15.26 12.38
N MET A 208 -3.60 -14.64 12.67
CA MET A 208 -3.20 -13.38 12.04
C MET A 208 -3.09 -13.53 10.52
N ALA A 209 -2.49 -14.62 10.03
CA ALA A 209 -2.35 -14.88 8.60
C ALA A 209 -3.72 -14.99 7.90
N ARG A 210 -4.70 -15.63 8.54
CA ARG A 210 -6.08 -15.74 8.01
C ARG A 210 -6.79 -14.38 8.00
N LEU A 211 -6.63 -13.57 9.05
CA LEU A 211 -7.19 -12.22 9.10
C LEU A 211 -6.59 -11.32 8.02
N THR A 212 -5.27 -11.38 7.85
CA THR A 212 -4.53 -10.65 6.80
C THR A 212 -4.96 -11.06 5.39
N ALA A 213 -5.16 -12.37 5.16
CA ALA A 213 -5.69 -12.88 3.90
C ALA A 213 -7.10 -12.36 3.60
N ALA A 214 -7.97 -12.31 4.61
CA ALA A 214 -9.30 -11.71 4.49
C ALA A 214 -9.27 -10.18 4.25
N ALA A 215 -8.22 -9.51 4.73
CA ALA A 215 -8.03 -8.06 4.59
C ALA A 215 -7.50 -7.63 3.21
N GLY A 216 -6.98 -8.56 2.40
CA GLY A 216 -6.51 -8.30 1.02
C GLY A 216 -5.02 -8.56 0.76
N LEU A 217 -4.23 -8.96 1.77
CA LEU A 217 -2.87 -9.45 1.57
C LEU A 217 -2.93 -10.97 1.46
N GLY A 218 -2.99 -11.50 0.23
CA GLY A 218 -2.77 -12.91 -0.01
C GLY A 218 -1.44 -13.30 0.64
N ALA A 219 -1.47 -14.23 1.60
CA ALA A 219 -0.25 -14.74 2.20
C ALA A 219 0.67 -15.20 1.06
N PRO A 220 1.95 -14.78 1.03
CA PRO A 220 2.90 -15.41 0.13
C PRO A 220 2.96 -16.88 0.54
N ASN A 221 2.49 -17.75 -0.35
CA ASN A 221 2.75 -19.18 -0.27
C ASN A 221 4.21 -19.43 -0.65
#